data_AF-R7LP41-F1
#
_entry.id   AF-R7LP41-F1
#
_cell.length_a   1.000
_cell.length_b   1.000
_cell.length_c   1.000
_cell.angle_alpha   90.00
_cell.angle_beta   90.00
_cell.angle_gamma   90.00
#
_symmetry.space_group_name_H-M   'P 1'
#
loop_
_entity.id
_entity.type
_entity.pdbx_description
1 polymer ?
#
loop_
_entity_poly.entity_id
_entity_poly.type
_entity_poly.pdbx_seq_one_letter_code
_entity_poly.pdbx_strand_id
1 'polypeptide(L)'
;MTDNNAINLREAGLNSVDASVDFIKENFKIVQDCGTDAVPCFADSYKKLSGLSVTANDHERYFVLANGASIATTFRSQKTYGDMVLDIFVDSNGKKGPNILGRDFFIMYVYNNGVIDDINFEEKADGDGLDITVVPLSSDYRERMFTTYCKGNTNHRRGCFGKILNDNWQMNY
;
A
#
# COMPACT_ATOMS: atom_id res chain seq x y z
N MET A 1 13.71 -7.81 10.40
CA MET A 1 13.30 -7.85 11.83
C MET A 1 14.35 -8.50 12.74
N THR A 2 15.28 -9.31 12.21
CA THR A 2 16.48 -9.72 12.96
C THR A 2 17.60 -8.67 12.93
N ASP A 3 17.55 -7.70 11.99
CA ASP A 3 18.43 -6.54 12.04
C ASP A 3 18.09 -5.73 13.29
N ASN A 4 19.08 -5.53 14.16
CA ASN A 4 19.04 -4.72 15.38
C ASN A 4 18.28 -5.26 16.62
N ASN A 5 17.90 -6.55 16.68
CA ASN A 5 17.15 -7.11 17.83
C ASN A 5 15.86 -6.33 18.18
N ALA A 6 15.19 -5.78 17.17
CA ALA A 6 14.01 -4.95 17.35
C ALA A 6 12.73 -5.77 17.59
N ILE A 7 11.81 -5.26 18.41
CA ILE A 7 10.54 -5.93 18.73
C ILE A 7 9.44 -5.56 17.71
N ASN A 8 9.60 -4.44 17.01
CA ASN A 8 8.65 -3.92 16.02
C ASN A 8 9.37 -3.13 14.91
N LEU A 9 8.65 -2.76 13.86
CA LEU A 9 9.23 -2.09 12.68
C LEU A 9 9.77 -0.69 12.98
N ARG A 10 9.17 0.07 13.90
CA ARG A 10 9.69 1.40 14.30
C ARG A 10 11.01 1.27 15.03
N GLU A 11 11.14 0.33 15.95
CA GLU A 11 12.40 0.00 16.62
C GLU A 11 13.45 -0.55 15.65
N ALA A 12 13.02 -1.23 14.59
CA ALA A 12 13.90 -1.70 13.53
C ALA A 12 14.41 -0.56 12.61
N GLY A 13 13.95 0.68 12.81
CA GLY A 13 14.41 1.87 12.10
C GLY A 13 13.39 2.48 11.13
N LEU A 14 12.23 1.86 10.90
CA LEU A 14 11.22 2.38 9.97
C LEU A 14 10.39 3.51 10.60
N ASN A 15 11.02 4.67 10.80
CA ASN A 15 10.50 5.77 11.64
C ASN A 15 10.50 7.15 10.96
N SER A 16 10.86 7.23 9.68
CA SER A 16 10.86 8.47 8.89
C SER A 16 10.69 8.19 7.40
N VAL A 17 10.46 9.24 6.61
CA VAL A 17 10.44 9.15 5.14
C VAL A 17 11.77 8.63 4.62
N ASP A 18 12.89 9.20 5.06
CA ASP A 18 14.22 8.79 4.60
C ASP A 18 14.53 7.35 5.00
N ALA A 19 14.19 6.94 6.22
CA ALA A 19 14.34 5.54 6.64
C ALA A 19 13.49 4.57 5.80
N SER A 20 12.31 4.98 5.33
CA SER A 20 11.52 4.16 4.41
C SER A 20 12.16 4.03 3.03
N VAL A 21 12.84 5.09 2.56
CA VAL A 21 13.61 5.05 1.30
C VAL A 21 14.81 4.13 1.44
N ASP A 22 15.57 4.27 2.52
CA ASP A 22 16.75 3.46 2.78
C ASP A 22 16.37 1.99 2.88
N PHE A 23 15.30 1.67 3.62
CA PHE A 23 14.76 0.31 3.69
C PHE A 23 14.50 -0.28 2.30
N ILE A 24 13.87 0.47 1.39
CA ILE A 24 13.59 -0.01 0.04
C ILE A 24 14.87 -0.20 -0.77
N LYS A 25 15.81 0.76 -0.71
CA LYS A 25 17.07 0.69 -1.46
C LYS A 25 18.00 -0.42 -1.00
N GLU A 26 17.98 -0.73 0.29
CA GLU A 26 18.80 -1.79 0.89
C GLU A 26 18.24 -3.19 0.61
N ASN A 27 16.92 -3.33 0.59
CA ASN A 27 16.26 -4.65 0.49
C ASN A 27 15.84 -5.01 -0.94
N PHE A 28 15.75 -4.05 -1.86
CA PHE A 28 15.32 -4.29 -3.24
C PHE A 28 16.35 -3.78 -4.25
N LYS A 29 16.48 -4.49 -5.37
CA LYS A 29 17.29 -4.04 -6.50
C LYS A 29 16.52 -2.99 -7.29
N ILE A 30 16.89 -1.72 -7.10
CA ILE A 30 16.30 -0.58 -7.80
C ILE A 30 17.04 -0.35 -9.13
N VAL A 31 16.29 -0.24 -10.23
CA VAL A 31 16.84 0.14 -11.55
C VAL A 31 16.45 1.55 -11.96
N GLN A 32 15.48 2.16 -11.28
CA GLN A 32 15.12 3.55 -11.45
C GLN A 32 14.56 4.12 -10.14
N ASP A 33 15.09 5.26 -9.71
CA ASP A 33 14.58 6.08 -8.62
C ASP A 33 13.94 7.33 -9.25
N CYS A 34 12.62 7.47 -9.13
CA CYS A 34 11.88 8.61 -9.68
C CYS A 34 11.67 9.73 -8.66
N GLY A 35 12.27 9.63 -7.46
CA GLY A 35 12.11 10.63 -6.42
C GLY A 35 10.64 10.79 -6.02
N THR A 36 10.14 12.02 -6.07
CA THR A 36 8.76 12.39 -5.70
C THR A 36 7.78 12.35 -6.87
N ASP A 37 8.26 12.08 -8.09
CA ASP A 37 7.43 12.07 -9.29
C ASP A 37 6.99 10.65 -9.62
N ALA A 38 5.68 10.43 -9.75
CA ALA A 38 5.16 9.12 -10.12
C ALA A 38 5.63 8.69 -11.51
N VAL A 39 5.77 9.63 -12.45
CA VAL A 39 6.29 9.39 -13.80
C VAL A 39 7.80 9.65 -13.80
N PRO A 40 8.65 8.73 -14.30
CA PRO A 40 8.34 7.61 -15.19
C PRO A 40 8.11 6.25 -14.52
N CYS A 41 7.99 6.15 -13.20
CA CYS A 41 7.89 4.87 -12.50
C CYS A 41 6.51 4.20 -12.66
N PHE A 42 5.43 4.97 -12.52
CA PHE A 42 4.03 4.50 -12.57
C PHE A 42 3.32 5.03 -13.83
N ALA A 43 2.24 4.36 -14.21
CA ALA A 43 1.34 4.84 -15.25
C ALA A 43 0.59 6.11 -14.81
N ASP A 44 0.17 6.94 -15.78
CA ASP A 44 -0.55 8.18 -15.50
C ASP A 44 -1.94 7.95 -14.92
N SER A 45 -2.57 6.81 -15.26
CA SER A 45 -3.87 6.40 -14.75
C SER A 45 -4.01 4.89 -14.66
N TYR A 46 -4.77 4.46 -13.65
CA TYR A 46 -5.15 3.07 -13.42
C TYR A 46 -6.67 2.92 -13.53
N LYS A 47 -7.13 1.79 -14.08
CA LYS A 47 -8.54 1.42 -14.08
C LYS A 47 -8.88 0.67 -12.80
N LYS A 48 -9.99 1.02 -12.16
CA LYS A 48 -10.61 0.17 -11.13
C LYS A 48 -11.37 -0.97 -11.78
N LEU A 49 -11.71 -1.99 -11.00
CA LEU A 49 -12.58 -3.09 -11.43
C LEU A 49 -13.97 -2.61 -11.90
N SER A 50 -14.44 -1.46 -11.41
CA SER A 50 -15.68 -0.81 -11.87
C SER A 50 -15.55 -0.11 -13.24
N GLY A 51 -14.34 0.02 -13.79
CA GLY A 51 -14.02 0.80 -14.99
C GLY A 51 -13.67 2.28 -14.73
N LEU A 52 -13.86 2.78 -13.50
CA LEU A 52 -13.46 4.13 -13.10
C LEU A 52 -11.94 4.31 -13.18
N SER A 53 -11.49 5.48 -13.61
CA SER A 53 -10.06 5.82 -13.61
C SER A 53 -9.63 6.49 -12.31
N VAL A 54 -8.46 6.13 -11.80
CA VAL A 54 -7.77 6.76 -10.66
C VAL A 54 -6.31 7.05 -11.01
N THR A 55 -5.63 7.88 -10.22
CA THR A 55 -4.20 8.16 -10.34
C THR A 55 -3.41 7.49 -9.21
N ALA A 56 -2.08 7.49 -9.33
CA ALA A 56 -1.16 6.98 -8.31
C ALA A 56 -0.05 7.98 -7.98
N ASN A 57 -0.36 9.29 -8.03
CA ASN A 57 0.61 10.38 -7.91
C ASN A 57 0.60 11.07 -6.53
N ASP A 58 0.26 10.33 -5.48
CA ASP A 58 0.06 10.82 -4.11
C ASP A 58 0.91 10.10 -3.05
N HIS A 59 2.01 9.50 -3.47
CA HIS A 59 3.06 8.91 -2.62
C HIS A 59 4.30 9.79 -2.52
N GLU A 60 5.07 9.59 -1.44
CA GLU A 60 6.27 10.38 -1.17
C GLU A 60 7.44 10.00 -2.08
N ARG A 61 7.59 8.71 -2.41
CA ARG A 61 8.76 8.20 -3.13
C ARG A 61 8.39 7.08 -4.09
N TYR A 62 8.99 7.07 -5.28
CA TYR A 62 8.67 6.13 -6.36
C TYR A 62 9.91 5.47 -6.95
N PHE A 63 9.82 4.17 -7.23
CA PHE A 63 10.91 3.38 -7.75
C PHE A 63 10.44 2.35 -8.79
N VAL A 64 11.35 1.92 -9.66
CA VAL A 64 11.22 0.70 -10.47
C VAL A 64 12.24 -0.33 -10.00
N LEU A 65 11.76 -1.53 -9.73
CA LEU A 65 12.57 -2.69 -9.36
C LEU A 65 13.16 -3.37 -10.58
N ALA A 66 14.24 -4.12 -10.40
CA ALA A 66 14.93 -4.84 -11.48
C ALA A 66 14.05 -5.87 -12.21
N ASN A 67 12.97 -6.36 -11.58
CA ASN A 67 11.98 -7.24 -12.22
C ASN A 67 10.94 -6.47 -13.07
N GLY A 68 11.02 -5.14 -13.13
CA GLY A 68 10.10 -4.28 -13.86
C GLY A 68 8.86 -3.84 -13.07
N ALA A 69 8.68 -4.31 -11.84
CA ALA A 69 7.61 -3.83 -10.98
C ALA A 69 7.91 -2.40 -10.48
N SER A 70 6.87 -1.60 -10.31
CA SER A 70 6.98 -0.25 -9.75
C SER A 70 6.46 -0.26 -8.32
N ILE A 71 7.17 0.44 -7.44
CA ILE A 71 6.80 0.56 -6.03
C ILE A 71 6.80 2.03 -5.60
N ALA A 72 5.85 2.42 -4.76
CA ALA A 72 5.86 3.74 -4.14
C ALA A 72 5.61 3.64 -2.65
N THR A 73 6.20 4.52 -1.87
CA THR A 73 6.13 4.49 -0.40
C THR A 73 5.71 5.82 0.18
N THR A 74 4.90 5.76 1.24
CA THR A 74 4.59 6.89 2.12
C THR A 74 4.75 6.45 3.56
N PHE A 75 5.62 7.12 4.30
CA PHE A 75 5.79 6.89 5.73
C PHE A 75 4.54 7.36 6.50
N ARG A 76 4.12 6.56 7.49
CA ARG A 76 2.95 6.86 8.31
C ARG A 76 3.37 7.10 9.76
N SER A 77 3.23 8.36 10.19
CA SER A 77 3.60 8.76 11.55
C SER A 77 2.65 8.17 12.58
N GLN A 78 3.18 7.75 13.73
CA GLN A 78 2.38 7.15 14.81
C GLN A 78 1.31 8.12 15.33
N LYS A 79 1.60 9.42 15.32
CA LYS A 79 0.69 10.45 15.80
C LYS A 79 -0.63 10.50 15.01
N THR A 80 -0.58 10.23 13.70
CA THR A 80 -1.73 10.36 12.80
C THR A 80 -2.32 9.00 12.40
N TYR A 81 -1.48 7.97 12.30
CA TYR A 81 -1.85 6.66 11.76
C TYR A 81 -1.62 5.51 12.74
N GLY A 82 -1.39 5.80 14.02
CA GLY A 82 -1.21 4.77 15.06
C GLY A 82 -0.17 3.71 14.68
N ASP A 83 -0.62 2.46 14.61
CA ASP A 83 0.24 1.31 14.35
C ASP A 83 0.63 1.12 12.88
N MET A 84 0.01 1.83 11.92
CA MET A 84 0.49 1.78 10.53
C MET A 84 1.81 2.55 10.40
N VAL A 85 2.80 1.92 9.77
CA VAL A 85 4.16 2.48 9.62
C VAL A 85 4.46 2.89 8.18
N LEU A 86 3.89 2.17 7.20
CA LEU A 86 4.21 2.37 5.79
C LEU A 86 2.99 2.05 4.93
N ASP A 87 2.73 2.92 3.96
CA ASP A 87 1.78 2.70 2.88
C ASP A 87 2.57 2.46 1.60
N ILE A 88 2.36 1.30 0.97
CA ILE A 88 3.11 0.84 -0.20
C ILE A 88 2.16 0.62 -1.37
N PHE A 89 2.45 1.31 -2.46
CA PHE A 89 1.91 1.01 -3.78
C PHE A 89 2.81 0.01 -4.47
N VAL A 90 2.22 -1.01 -5.09
CA VAL A 90 2.94 -1.97 -5.94
C VAL A 90 2.17 -2.16 -7.23
N ASP A 91 2.83 -1.89 -8.35
CA ASP A 91 2.40 -2.28 -9.68
C ASP A 91 3.35 -3.37 -10.20
N SER A 92 2.87 -4.60 -10.35
CA SER A 92 3.70 -5.72 -10.78
C SER A 92 4.21 -5.61 -12.23
N ASN A 93 3.55 -4.81 -13.07
CA ASN A 93 3.89 -4.64 -14.48
C ASN A 93 4.55 -3.29 -14.78
N GLY A 94 4.54 -2.39 -13.80
CA GLY A 94 4.86 -0.98 -13.99
C GLY A 94 4.05 -0.38 -15.13
N LYS A 95 4.59 0.64 -15.80
CA LYS A 95 3.89 1.38 -16.87
C LYS A 95 3.33 0.55 -18.04
N LYS A 96 3.78 -0.69 -18.22
CA LYS A 96 3.45 -1.52 -19.40
C LYS A 96 1.97 -1.91 -19.47
N GLY A 97 1.24 -1.86 -18.36
CA GLY A 97 -0.16 -2.24 -18.29
C GLY A 97 -0.38 -3.71 -17.91
N PRO A 98 -1.64 -4.11 -17.67
CA PRO A 98 -2.87 -3.36 -17.95
C PRO A 98 -3.19 -2.16 -17.03
N ASN A 99 -2.45 -1.93 -15.93
CA ASN A 99 -2.63 -0.81 -15.01
C ASN A 99 -4.04 -0.80 -14.41
N ILE A 100 -4.41 -1.89 -13.76
CA ILE A 100 -5.71 -2.13 -13.13
C ILE A 100 -5.53 -2.33 -11.62
N LEU A 101 -6.19 -1.45 -10.86
CA LEU A 101 -6.28 -1.57 -9.40
C LEU A 101 -6.96 -2.90 -9.04
N GLY A 102 -6.27 -3.70 -8.24
CA GLY A 102 -6.68 -5.05 -7.85
C GLY A 102 -6.35 -6.12 -8.87
N ARG A 103 -5.47 -5.89 -9.85
CA ARG A 103 -4.98 -6.95 -10.76
C ARG A 103 -3.46 -6.96 -10.82
N ASP A 104 -2.89 -5.83 -11.18
CA ASP A 104 -1.45 -5.59 -11.20
C ASP A 104 -1.05 -4.44 -10.28
N PHE A 105 -1.97 -3.51 -9.99
CA PHE A 105 -1.76 -2.44 -9.02
C PHE A 105 -2.46 -2.72 -7.69
N PHE A 106 -1.70 -2.77 -6.59
CA PHE A 106 -2.18 -2.99 -5.23
C PHE A 106 -1.67 -1.93 -4.26
N ILE A 107 -2.49 -1.63 -3.26
CA ILE A 107 -2.14 -0.77 -2.13
C ILE A 107 -2.06 -1.66 -0.89
N MET A 108 -0.89 -1.65 -0.25
CA MET A 108 -0.59 -2.47 0.92
C MET A 108 -0.22 -1.59 2.09
N TYR A 109 -0.73 -1.92 3.27
CA TYR A 109 -0.43 -1.19 4.49
C TYR A 109 0.36 -2.08 5.44
N VAL A 110 1.53 -1.59 5.84
CA VAL A 110 2.41 -2.28 6.76
C VAL A 110 2.19 -1.73 8.16
N TYR A 111 1.96 -2.62 9.11
CA TYR A 111 1.70 -2.31 10.50
C TYR A 111 2.94 -2.59 11.35
N ASN A 112 3.06 -1.91 12.50
CA ASN A 112 4.28 -1.90 13.32
C ASN A 112 4.66 -3.29 13.82
N ASN A 113 3.68 -4.18 13.98
CA ASN A 113 3.88 -5.59 14.34
C ASN A 113 4.32 -6.49 13.16
N GLY A 114 4.58 -5.93 11.98
CA GLY A 114 5.01 -6.65 10.78
C GLY A 114 3.88 -7.22 9.92
N VAL A 115 2.62 -7.07 10.33
CA VAL A 115 1.47 -7.47 9.50
C VAL A 115 1.38 -6.56 8.29
N ILE A 116 1.06 -7.14 7.13
CA ILE A 116 0.73 -6.42 5.90
C ILE A 116 -0.72 -6.74 5.57
N ASP A 117 -1.57 -5.72 5.46
CA ASP A 117 -3.00 -5.87 5.22
C ASP A 117 -3.58 -4.68 4.46
N ASP A 118 -4.90 -4.67 4.25
CA ASP A 118 -5.64 -3.49 3.80
C ASP A 118 -5.81 -2.46 4.93
N ILE A 119 -6.45 -1.32 4.65
CA ILE A 119 -6.64 -0.26 5.64
C ILE A 119 -7.96 -0.36 6.40
N ASN A 120 -7.87 -0.14 7.71
CA ASN A 120 -8.97 -0.20 8.67
C ASN A 120 -9.15 1.11 9.43
N PHE A 121 -9.41 2.20 8.70
CA PHE A 121 -9.86 3.42 9.35
C PHE A 121 -11.22 3.20 10.00
N GLU A 122 -11.25 3.05 11.32
CA GLU A 122 -12.44 3.34 12.09
C GLU A 122 -12.50 4.87 12.26
N GLU A 123 -13.42 5.49 11.54
CA GLU A 123 -13.72 6.91 11.69
C GLU A 123 -14.37 7.08 13.07
N LYS A 124 -13.71 7.79 14.00
CA LYS A 124 -14.40 8.22 15.22
C LYS A 124 -15.50 9.19 14.79
N ALA A 125 -16.70 8.99 15.33
CA ALA A 125 -17.84 9.86 15.05
C ALA A 125 -17.56 11.35 15.35
N ASP A 126 -16.57 11.65 16.21
CA ASP A 126 -16.34 12.99 16.76
C ASP A 126 -14.86 13.47 16.70
N GLY A 127 -14.11 13.21 15.63
CA GLY A 127 -12.75 13.78 15.47
C GLY A 127 -12.01 13.42 14.18
N ASP A 128 -10.87 14.08 13.94
CA ASP A 128 -9.91 13.82 12.84
C ASP A 128 -9.07 12.53 13.05
N GLY A 129 -9.36 11.78 14.11
CA GLY A 129 -8.66 10.55 14.46
C GLY A 129 -9.09 9.39 13.58
N LEU A 130 -8.14 8.91 12.77
CA LEU A 130 -8.22 7.61 12.11
C LEU A 130 -7.76 6.56 13.13
N ASP A 131 -8.69 5.85 13.76
CA ASP A 131 -8.30 4.76 14.66
C ASP A 131 -8.03 3.52 13.82
N ILE A 132 -6.77 3.13 13.75
CA ILE A 132 -6.34 1.89 13.13
C ILE A 132 -6.50 0.81 14.18
N THR A 133 -7.58 0.05 14.10
CA THR A 133 -7.94 -0.91 15.15
C THR A 133 -7.77 -2.35 14.69
N VAL A 134 -6.79 -3.03 15.30
CA VAL A 134 -6.55 -4.48 15.25
C VAL A 134 -6.22 -5.03 13.85
N VAL A 135 -5.00 -5.57 13.72
CA VAL A 135 -4.56 -6.34 12.55
C VAL A 135 -3.98 -7.69 12.98
N PRO A 136 -4.10 -8.77 12.19
CA PRO A 136 -4.68 -8.83 10.84
C PRO A 136 -6.20 -8.63 10.82
N LEU A 137 -6.70 -8.07 9.72
CA LEU A 137 -8.12 -7.82 9.51
C LEU A 137 -8.88 -9.12 9.33
N SER A 138 -10.14 -9.15 9.78
CA SER A 138 -11.00 -10.31 9.57
C SER A 138 -11.34 -10.48 8.08
N SER A 139 -11.59 -11.73 7.69
CA SER A 139 -12.02 -12.05 6.32
C SER A 139 -13.26 -11.24 5.91
N ASP A 140 -14.24 -11.14 6.80
CA ASP A 140 -15.49 -10.42 6.55
C ASP A 140 -15.27 -8.91 6.36
N TYR A 141 -14.36 -8.32 7.14
CA TYR A 141 -14.00 -6.91 6.99
C TYR A 141 -13.38 -6.68 5.61
N ARG A 142 -12.40 -7.50 5.21
CA ARG A 142 -11.74 -7.40 3.92
C ARG A 142 -12.72 -7.58 2.75
N GLU A 143 -13.64 -8.54 2.82
CA GLU A 143 -14.66 -8.77 1.78
C GLU A 143 -15.65 -7.59 1.68
N ARG A 144 -16.05 -7.00 2.82
CA ARG A 144 -16.84 -5.77 2.84
C ARG A 144 -16.09 -4.62 2.16
N MET A 145 -14.83 -4.39 2.51
CA MET A 145 -14.01 -3.33 1.90
C MET A 145 -13.79 -3.53 0.40
N PHE A 146 -13.60 -4.77 -0.03
CA PHE A 146 -13.51 -5.12 -1.45
C PHE A 146 -14.79 -4.74 -2.19
N THR A 147 -15.95 -5.16 -1.68
CA THR A 147 -17.26 -4.89 -2.28
C THR A 147 -17.57 -3.39 -2.29
N THR A 148 -17.33 -2.69 -1.18
CA THR A 148 -17.64 -1.27 -1.02
C THR A 148 -16.71 -0.36 -1.81
N TYR A 149 -15.40 -0.62 -1.80
CA TYR A 149 -14.41 0.33 -2.32
C TYR A 149 -13.65 -0.17 -3.55
N CYS A 150 -13.11 -1.39 -3.53
CA CYS A 150 -12.34 -1.90 -4.67
C CYS A 150 -13.22 -2.06 -5.93
N LYS A 151 -14.36 -2.75 -5.78
CA LYS A 151 -15.39 -2.90 -6.82
C LYS A 151 -16.35 -1.72 -6.91
N GLY A 152 -16.41 -0.89 -5.86
CA GLY A 152 -17.30 0.27 -5.81
C GLY A 152 -16.94 1.35 -6.83
N ASN A 153 -17.89 2.25 -7.10
CA ASN A 153 -17.75 3.30 -8.11
C ASN A 153 -17.26 4.66 -7.56
N THR A 154 -16.66 4.67 -6.37
CA THR A 154 -16.03 5.87 -5.79
C THR A 154 -14.53 5.94 -6.14
N ASN A 155 -13.89 7.08 -5.93
CA ASN A 155 -12.44 7.24 -6.12
C ASN A 155 -11.56 6.55 -5.06
N HIS A 156 -12.13 5.96 -4.01
CA HIS A 156 -11.37 5.15 -3.04
C HIS A 156 -10.66 3.97 -3.72
N ARG A 157 -9.38 3.74 -3.37
CA ARG A 157 -8.50 2.73 -3.97
C ARG A 157 -8.15 1.55 -3.03
N ARG A 158 -8.84 1.45 -1.91
CA ARG A 158 -8.64 0.42 -0.87
C ARG A 158 -9.54 -0.81 -1.08
N GLY A 159 -9.29 -1.88 -0.33
CA GLY A 159 -10.09 -3.10 -0.31
C GLY A 159 -9.62 -4.19 -1.29
N CYS A 160 -8.78 -3.87 -2.26
CA CYS A 160 -8.34 -4.84 -3.26
C CYS A 160 -7.27 -5.80 -2.70
N PHE A 161 -6.38 -5.32 -1.83
CA PHE A 161 -5.33 -6.16 -1.26
C PHE A 161 -5.91 -7.15 -0.23
N GLY A 162 -6.83 -6.68 0.62
CA GLY A 162 -7.56 -7.57 1.52
C GLY A 162 -8.27 -8.71 0.80
N LYS A 163 -8.80 -8.46 -0.41
CA LYS A 163 -9.44 -9.50 -1.24
C LYS A 163 -8.46 -10.58 -1.68
N ILE A 164 -7.33 -10.21 -2.27
CA ILE A 164 -6.35 -11.19 -2.75
C ILE A 164 -5.71 -11.99 -1.60
N LEU A 165 -5.59 -11.39 -0.41
CA LEU A 165 -5.21 -12.12 0.81
C LEU A 165 -6.24 -13.18 1.20
N ASN A 166 -7.53 -12.85 1.21
CA ASN A 166 -8.60 -13.80 1.50
C ASN A 166 -8.67 -14.95 0.47
N ASP A 167 -8.36 -14.64 -0.79
CA ASP A 167 -8.44 -15.60 -1.89
C ASP A 167 -7.14 -16.39 -2.10
N ASN A 168 -6.24 -16.43 -1.11
CA ASN A 168 -4.96 -17.16 -1.18
C ASN A 168 -4.12 -16.79 -2.42
N TRP A 169 -4.05 -15.49 -2.72
CA TRP A 169 -3.32 -14.93 -3.87
C TRP A 169 -3.88 -15.33 -5.25
N GLN A 170 -5.12 -15.80 -5.31
CA GLN A 170 -5.81 -16.10 -6.55
C GLN A 170 -6.78 -14.97 -6.93
N MET A 171 -6.70 -14.50 -8.17
CA MET A 171 -7.61 -13.47 -8.69
C MET A 171 -8.90 -14.11 -9.23
N ASN A 172 -9.90 -14.27 -8.37
CA ASN A 172 -11.18 -14.94 -8.69
C ASN A 172 -12.35 -13.97 -8.98
N TYR A 173 -12.06 -12.72 -9.35
CA TYR A 173 -13.05 -11.64 -9.52
C TYR A 173 -12.94 -10.89 -10.84
#